data_AF-A0A433Y103-F1
#
_entry.id   AF-A0A433Y103-F1
#
_cell.length_a   1.000
_cell.length_b   1.000
_cell.length_c   1.000
_cell.angle_alpha   90.00
_cell.angle_beta   90.00
_cell.angle_gamma   90.00
#
_symmetry.space_group_name_H-M   'P 1'
#
loop_
_entity.id
_entity.type
_entity.pdbx_description
1 polymer ?
#
loop_
_entity_poly.entity_id
_entity_poly.type
_entity_poly.pdbx_seq_one_letter_code
_entity_poly.pdbx_strand_id
1 'polypeptide(L)'
;MSLYIRVGVLLAVLPLGAFAIGPGPVSRAQQDTENWLQLQVSGRAQSPIPQTATPQERELSLQRWLDSYTHPIPEYYKQDEGGSGKSD
;
A
#
# COMPACT_ATOMS: atom_id res chain seq x y z
N MET A 1 -47.28 -32.59 -1.71
CA MET A 1 -47.23 -31.64 -0.56
C MET A 1 -45.96 -31.82 0.29
N SER A 2 -45.69 -33.01 0.83
CA SER A 2 -44.59 -33.24 1.79
C SER A 2 -43.17 -32.96 1.25
N LEU A 3 -42.89 -33.26 -0.03
CA LEU A 3 -41.56 -33.06 -0.63
C LEU A 3 -41.19 -31.56 -0.75
N TYR A 4 -42.12 -30.73 -1.23
CA TYR A 4 -41.90 -29.28 -1.37
C TYR A 4 -41.68 -28.59 -0.03
N ILE A 5 -42.36 -29.04 1.01
CA ILE A 5 -42.17 -28.53 2.38
C ILE A 5 -40.76 -28.86 2.86
N ARG A 6 -40.28 -30.08 2.64
CA ARG A 6 -38.92 -30.49 3.04
C ARG A 6 -37.83 -29.72 2.27
N VAL A 7 -38.01 -29.53 0.97
CA VAL A 7 -37.10 -28.74 0.14
C VAL A 7 -37.12 -27.26 0.54
N GLY A 8 -38.31 -26.71 0.82
CA GLY A 8 -38.47 -25.34 1.30
C GLY A 8 -37.79 -25.10 2.65
N VAL A 9 -37.94 -26.03 3.60
CA VAL A 9 -37.24 -25.97 4.89
C VAL A 9 -35.72 -26.07 4.71
N LEU A 10 -35.25 -26.95 3.82
CA LEU A 10 -33.81 -27.13 3.56
C LEU A 10 -33.18 -25.89 2.91
N LEU A 11 -33.89 -25.23 1.99
CA LEU A 11 -33.46 -23.95 1.40
C LEU A 11 -33.50 -22.80 2.40
N ALA A 12 -34.48 -22.78 3.32
CA ALA A 12 -34.58 -21.75 4.35
C ALA A 12 -33.47 -21.84 5.42
N VAL A 13 -32.93 -23.03 5.67
CA VAL A 13 -31.85 -23.25 6.65
C VAL A 13 -30.46 -23.08 6.04
N LEU A 14 -30.34 -23.14 4.71
CA LEU A 14 -29.07 -22.98 3.97
C LEU A 14 -28.22 -21.75 4.37
N PRO A 15 -28.77 -20.53 4.56
CA PRO A 15 -27.95 -19.35 4.88
C PRO A 15 -27.44 -19.30 6.33
N LEU A 16 -27.90 -20.19 7.23
CA LEU A 16 -27.48 -20.19 8.64
C LEU A 16 -26.04 -20.70 8.86
N GLY A 17 -25.38 -21.24 7.82
CA GLY A 17 -23.99 -21.72 7.88
C GLY A 17 -22.93 -20.64 7.58
N ALA A 18 -23.33 -19.40 7.30
CA ALA A 18 -22.39 -18.30 7.04
C ALA A 18 -21.78 -17.81 8.38
N PHE A 19 -20.75 -18.50 8.85
CA PHE A 19 -19.93 -18.03 9.96
C PHE A 19 -18.98 -16.93 9.49
N ALA A 20 -18.78 -15.90 10.31
CA ALA A 20 -17.69 -14.97 10.10
C ALA A 20 -16.37 -15.75 10.07
N ILE A 21 -15.52 -15.46 9.09
CA ILE A 21 -14.15 -15.97 9.05
C ILE A 21 -13.53 -15.62 10.40
N GLY A 22 -13.03 -16.64 11.12
CA GLY A 22 -12.48 -16.46 12.46
C GLY A 22 -11.34 -15.43 12.46
N PRO A 23 -11.08 -14.76 13.59
CA PRO A 23 -9.99 -13.79 13.68
C PRO A 23 -8.67 -14.51 13.37
N GLY A 24 -8.06 -14.17 12.25
CA GLY A 24 -6.79 -14.73 11.82
C GLY A 24 -6.57 -14.60 10.32
N PRO A 25 -5.31 -14.55 9.88
CA PRO A 25 -5.00 -14.39 8.48
C PRO A 25 -5.34 -15.65 7.69
N VAL A 26 -6.11 -15.49 6.63
CA VAL A 26 -6.60 -16.61 5.79
C VAL A 26 -5.52 -17.18 4.86
N SER A 27 -4.35 -16.53 4.79
CA SER A 27 -3.21 -16.94 3.96
C SER A 27 -1.89 -16.36 4.47
N ARG A 28 -0.76 -16.90 4.00
CA ARG A 28 0.58 -16.35 4.27
C ARG A 28 0.73 -14.90 3.78
N ALA A 29 0.18 -14.57 2.62
CA ALA A 29 0.22 -13.20 2.09
C ALA A 29 -0.53 -12.21 3.01
N GLN A 30 -1.63 -12.64 3.64
CA GLN A 30 -2.34 -11.82 4.62
C GLN A 30 -1.52 -11.66 5.91
N GLN A 31 -0.83 -12.71 6.38
CA GLN A 31 0.08 -12.63 7.53
C GLN A 31 1.15 -11.56 7.33
N ASP A 32 1.81 -11.58 6.16
CA ASP A 32 2.85 -10.61 5.84
C ASP A 32 2.28 -9.19 5.80
N THR A 33 1.11 -9.02 5.20
CA THR A 33 0.41 -7.73 5.14
C THR A 33 0.05 -7.21 6.54
N GLU A 34 -0.51 -8.06 7.39
CA GLU A 34 -0.85 -7.70 8.78
C GLU A 34 0.41 -7.34 9.58
N ASN A 35 1.51 -8.06 9.39
CA ASN A 35 2.79 -7.74 10.03
C ASN A 35 3.31 -6.37 9.60
N TRP A 36 3.27 -6.06 8.29
CA TRP A 36 3.65 -4.73 7.79
C TRP A 36 2.77 -3.62 8.35
N LEU A 37 1.45 -3.82 8.42
CA LEU A 37 0.53 -2.85 9.01
C LEU A 37 0.82 -2.64 10.50
N GLN A 38 1.04 -3.71 11.26
CA GLN A 38 1.42 -3.63 12.67
C GLN A 38 2.76 -2.93 12.86
N LEU A 39 3.74 -3.18 11.99
CA LEU A 39 5.05 -2.52 12.03
C LEU A 39 4.92 -1.01 11.81
N GLN A 40 4.13 -0.60 10.81
CA GLN A 40 3.87 0.82 10.51
C GLN A 40 3.18 1.54 11.66
N VAL A 41 2.10 0.96 12.21
CA VAL A 41 1.35 1.56 13.32
C VAL A 41 2.17 1.61 14.60
N SER A 42 2.95 0.58 14.87
CA SER A 42 3.74 0.51 16.12
C SER A 42 4.94 1.46 16.14
N GLY A 43 5.36 1.99 14.98
CA GLY A 43 6.53 2.87 14.89
C GLY A 43 7.85 2.20 15.29
N ARG A 44 7.90 0.87 15.47
CA ARG A 44 9.12 0.16 15.91
C ARG A 44 10.29 0.30 14.94
N ALA A 45 10.00 0.49 13.65
CA ALA A 45 10.99 0.73 12.60
C ALA A 45 11.16 2.23 12.27
N GLN A 46 10.62 3.14 13.09
CA GLN A 46 10.78 4.56 12.88
C GLN A 46 12.24 4.97 13.10
N SER A 47 12.77 5.84 12.23
CA SER A 47 14.11 6.42 12.39
C SER A 47 14.23 7.13 13.74
N PRO A 48 15.33 6.90 14.51
CA PRO A 48 15.58 7.62 15.75
C PRO A 48 15.94 9.09 15.51
N ILE A 49 16.31 9.46 14.27
CA ILE A 49 16.65 10.82 13.86
C ILE A 49 15.42 11.44 13.18
N PRO A 50 14.75 12.42 13.80
CA PRO A 50 13.64 13.12 13.20
C PRO A 50 14.12 13.98 12.02
N GLN A 51 13.59 13.74 10.82
CA GLN A 51 13.86 14.58 9.65
C GLN A 51 12.81 15.68 9.57
N THR A 52 12.91 16.68 10.44
CA THR A 52 11.98 17.80 10.46
C THR A 52 12.44 18.89 9.51
N ALA A 53 11.70 19.11 8.42
CA ALA A 53 11.87 20.30 7.59
C ALA A 53 11.25 21.51 8.29
N THR A 54 11.96 22.64 8.29
CA THR A 54 11.42 23.94 8.68
C THR A 54 10.30 24.37 7.72
N PRO A 55 9.38 25.27 8.11
CA PRO A 55 8.35 25.77 7.20
C PRO A 55 8.93 26.35 5.91
N GLN A 56 10.07 27.05 5.98
CA GLN A 56 10.75 27.61 4.82
C GLN A 56 11.29 26.53 3.88
N GLU A 57 11.94 25.48 4.42
CA GLU A 57 12.43 24.36 3.60
C GLU A 57 11.28 23.60 2.94
N ARG A 58 10.14 23.45 3.63
CA ARG A 58 8.93 22.85 3.04
C ARG A 58 8.44 23.66 1.85
N GLU A 59 8.32 24.98 2.01
CA GLU A 59 7.88 25.87 0.94
C GLU A 59 8.82 25.79 -0.28
N LEU A 60 10.14 25.84 -0.05
CA LEU A 60 11.12 25.70 -1.12
C LEU A 60 11.06 24.34 -1.82
N SER A 61 10.80 23.27 -1.06
CA SER A 61 10.63 21.94 -1.63
C SER A 61 9.37 21.84 -2.49
N LEU A 62 8.28 22.50 -2.07
CA LEU A 62 7.03 22.58 -2.82
C LEU A 62 7.23 23.41 -4.09
N GLN A 63 7.92 24.55 -3.99
CA GLN A 63 8.25 25.38 -5.14
C GLN A 63 9.06 24.59 -6.17
N ARG A 64 10.10 23.87 -5.74
CA ARG A 64 10.89 23.00 -6.64
C ARG A 64 10.03 21.95 -7.32
N TRP A 65 9.08 21.36 -6.60
CA TRP A 65 8.16 20.39 -7.16
C TRP A 65 7.26 21.03 -8.23
N LEU A 66 6.74 22.23 -7.99
CA LEU A 66 6.00 22.99 -9.00
C LEU A 66 6.87 23.35 -10.22
N ASP A 67 8.09 23.80 -9.99
CA ASP A 67 9.04 24.15 -11.05
C ASP A 67 9.43 22.94 -11.91
N SER A 68 9.37 21.72 -11.36
CA SER A 68 9.65 20.50 -12.11
C SER A 68 8.68 20.27 -13.28
N TYR A 69 7.44 20.75 -13.18
CA TYR A 69 6.44 20.67 -14.25
C TYR A 69 6.66 21.70 -15.37
N THR A 70 7.49 22.71 -15.13
CA THR A 70 7.80 23.73 -16.15
C THR A 70 8.87 23.26 -17.13
N HIS A 71 9.63 22.23 -16.78
CA HIS A 71 10.69 21.70 -17.63
C HIS A 71 10.10 20.71 -18.64
N PRO A 72 10.29 20.92 -19.96
CA PRO A 72 9.85 19.97 -20.96
C PRO A 72 10.61 18.66 -20.80
N ILE A 73 9.90 17.53 -20.99
CA ILE A 73 10.53 16.22 -21.06
C ILE A 73 11.38 16.19 -22.34
N PRO A 74 12.70 15.93 -22.26
CA PRO A 74 13.52 15.82 -23.45
C PRO A 74 13.08 14.64 -24.32
N GLU A 75 13.03 14.84 -25.64
CA GLU A 75 12.78 13.76 -26.61
C GLU A 75 13.90 12.69 -26.58
N TYR A 76 15.12 13.11 -26.25
CA TYR A 76 16.29 12.24 -26.15
C TYR A 76 17.08 12.57 -24.88
N TYR A 77 17.48 11.53 -24.15
CA TYR A 77 18.48 11.67 -23.09
C TYR A 77 19.86 11.86 -23.72
N LYS A 78 20.53 12.95 -23.36
CA LYS A 78 21.91 13.21 -23.76
C LYS A 78 22.85 12.18 -23.12
N GLN A 79 23.61 11.46 -23.94
CA GLN A 79 24.49 10.38 -23.49
C GLN A 79 25.70 10.88 -22.67
N ASP A 80 26.02 12.16 -22.79
CA ASP A 80 27.07 12.91 -22.09
C ASP A 80 26.63 13.48 -20.72
N GLU A 81 25.33 13.47 -20.40
CA GLU A 81 24.81 13.93 -19.10
C GLU A 81 24.68 12.79 -18.06
N GLY A 82 24.95 11.55 -18.46
CA GLY A 82 25.09 10.41 -17.55
C GLY A 82 26.48 10.40 -16.91
N GLY A 83 26.54 10.29 -15.57
CA GLY A 83 27.81 10.30 -14.83
C GLY A 83 28.85 9.36 -15.45
N SER A 84 30.05 9.89 -15.70
CA SER A 84 31.17 9.13 -16.26
C SER A 84 31.54 8.00 -15.32
N GLY A 85 31.07 6.79 -15.62
CA GLY A 85 31.52 5.58 -14.94
C GLY A 85 33.02 5.46 -15.13
N LYS A 86 33.79 5.54 -14.04
CA LYS A 86 35.22 5.28 -14.08
C LYS A 86 35.37 3.78 -14.37
N SER A 87 35.83 3.45 -15.58
CA SER A 87 36.23 2.09 -15.93
C SER A 87 37.60 1.84 -15.32
N ASP A 88 37.66 0.98 -14.31
CA ASP A 88 38.91 0.40 -13.81
C ASP A 88 39.42 -0.69 -14.77
#